data_AF-A0A7C7RA89-F1
#
_entry.id   AF-A0A7C7RA89-F1
#
_cell.length_a   1.000
_cell.length_b   1.000
_cell.length_c   1.000
_cell.angle_alpha   90.00
_cell.angle_beta   90.00
_cell.angle_gamma   90.00
#
_symmetry.space_group_name_H-M   'P 1'
#
loop_
_entity.id
_entity.type
_entity.pdbx_description
1 polymer ?
#
loop_
_entity_poly.entity_id
_entity_poly.type
_entity_poly.pdbx_seq_one_letter_code
_entity_poly.pdbx_strand_id
1 'polypeptide(L)'
;MRKLIKVPILLVGFTAMNLSAGELSGQIHQRGDATRTVSLKQAIEIALQDNPSLLAARHDLQAASWGVKKSYLDLLPKVDVDFDYTRLDEATVRRANVFVPVGRELIRQFAPDQDLNDIRPGAWEDNYGTTITVVQPIYNGGARWASVSLAQAVEMGSRYSLEERKQDVILDTKKAYFNVLKAQEMVALMREALQSTREHLESARKMLKAGMRSRADVLRWEVKLAGDEG
;
A
#
# COMPACT_ATOMS: atom_id res chain seq x y z
N MET A 1 19.49 34.66 1.46
CA MET A 1 20.18 33.81 2.46
C MET A 1 19.44 32.48 2.59
N ARG A 2 20.06 31.34 2.23
CA ARG A 2 19.45 30.00 2.35
C ARG A 2 19.64 29.49 3.79
N LYS A 3 18.62 29.54 4.65
CA LYS A 3 18.67 28.92 5.99
C LYS A 3 18.44 27.40 5.85
N LEU A 4 19.40 26.63 6.33
CA LEU A 4 19.44 25.17 6.31
C LEU A 4 19.00 24.62 7.67
N ILE A 5 18.17 23.57 7.69
CA ILE A 5 17.73 22.90 8.92
C ILE A 5 18.54 21.62 9.10
N LYS A 6 19.17 21.47 10.27
CA LYS A 6 19.76 20.22 10.74
C LYS A 6 18.65 19.34 11.32
N VAL A 7 18.29 18.24 10.65
CA VAL A 7 17.30 17.27 11.13
C VAL A 7 17.97 15.91 11.29
N PRO A 8 17.94 15.28 12.48
CA PRO A 8 18.31 13.87 12.63
C PRO A 8 17.17 13.02 12.08
N ILE A 9 17.36 12.37 10.92
CA ILE A 9 16.37 11.48 10.32
C ILE A 9 16.75 10.03 10.67
N LEU A 10 15.93 9.37 11.49
CA LEU A 10 15.92 7.92 11.66
C LEU A 10 15.21 7.31 10.45
N LEU A 11 15.98 6.87 9.45
CA LEU A 11 15.47 6.20 8.26
C LEU A 11 15.11 4.74 8.60
N VAL A 12 13.82 4.45 8.80
CA VAL A 12 13.31 3.07 8.98
C VAL A 12 13.16 2.44 7.59
N GLY A 13 14.24 1.88 7.07
CA GLY A 13 14.23 1.02 5.90
C GLY A 13 13.87 -0.41 6.30
N PHE A 14 12.61 -0.81 6.06
CA PHE A 14 12.14 -2.19 6.15
C PHE A 14 12.37 -2.83 4.77
N THR A 15 13.31 -3.78 4.64
CA THR A 15 13.30 -4.98 3.75
C THR A 15 14.71 -5.59 3.65
N ALA A 16 14.92 -6.80 4.18
CA ALA A 16 15.64 -7.92 3.54
C ALA A 16 15.67 -9.15 4.46
N MET A 17 15.19 -10.27 3.92
CA MET A 17 15.30 -11.64 4.45
C MET A 17 16.76 -12.06 4.65
N ASN A 18 16.96 -12.92 5.66
CA ASN A 18 18.15 -13.74 5.94
C ASN A 18 19.46 -12.98 6.23
N LEU A 19 19.76 -12.76 7.51
CA LEU A 19 21.14 -12.85 7.99
C LEU A 19 21.21 -13.14 9.49
N SER A 20 22.19 -13.97 9.84
CA SER A 20 22.45 -14.61 11.13
C SER A 20 22.49 -13.64 12.33
N ALA A 21 22.01 -14.13 13.49
CA ALA A 21 21.92 -13.41 14.77
C ALA A 21 23.28 -12.94 15.36
N GLY A 22 24.40 -13.26 14.72
CA GLY A 22 25.76 -12.85 15.17
C GLY A 22 26.23 -11.49 14.65
N GLU A 23 25.62 -10.90 13.63
CA GLU A 23 26.11 -9.65 13.00
C GLU A 23 25.36 -8.39 13.45
N LEU A 24 24.29 -8.54 14.23
CA LEU A 24 23.41 -7.45 14.68
C LEU A 24 23.99 -6.58 15.81
N SER A 25 25.03 -7.02 16.52
CA SER A 25 25.60 -6.23 17.63
C SER A 25 26.70 -5.25 17.19
N GLY A 26 27.30 -5.44 16.00
CA GLY A 26 28.44 -4.65 15.52
C GLY A 26 28.08 -3.47 14.61
N GLN A 27 26.91 -3.50 13.97
CA GLN A 27 26.52 -2.49 12.97
C GLN A 27 25.61 -1.37 13.50
N ILE A 28 25.10 -1.48 14.73
CA ILE A 28 24.30 -0.41 15.36
C ILE A 28 25.17 0.82 15.68
N HIS A 29 26.49 0.66 15.84
CA HIS A 29 27.41 1.73 16.25
C HIS A 29 28.13 2.48 15.12
N GLN A 30 27.84 2.22 13.84
CA GLN A 30 28.47 2.95 12.72
C GLN A 30 27.51 3.73 11.81
N ARG A 31 26.21 3.82 12.13
CA ARG A 31 25.32 4.83 11.53
C ARG A 31 25.33 6.12 12.36
N GLY A 32 26.54 6.65 12.59
CA GLY A 32 26.75 7.96 13.17
C GLY A 32 26.29 9.06 12.20
N ASP A 33 25.14 9.65 12.48
CA ASP A 33 24.97 11.09 12.62
C ASP A 33 25.69 12.00 11.59
N ALA A 34 25.53 11.73 10.30
CA ALA A 34 25.66 12.79 9.32
C ALA A 34 24.43 13.68 9.47
N THR A 35 24.53 14.72 10.31
CA THR A 35 23.51 15.75 10.44
C THR A 35 23.33 16.43 9.08
N ARG A 36 22.52 15.83 8.21
CA ARG A 36 22.26 16.33 6.87
C ARG A 36 21.45 17.60 7.06
N THR A 37 22.06 18.72 6.70
CA THR A 37 21.36 19.98 6.51
C THR A 37 20.43 19.79 5.31
N VAL A 38 19.15 19.58 5.57
CA VAL A 38 18.16 19.39 4.51
C VAL A 38 17.60 20.76 4.17
N SER A 39 17.72 21.16 2.90
CA SER A 39 17.01 22.32 2.39
C SER A 39 15.53 22.00 2.13
N LEU A 40 14.66 23.00 2.11
CA LEU A 40 13.23 22.79 1.81
C LEU A 40 13.01 22.01 0.51
N LYS A 41 13.80 22.29 -0.53
CA LYS A 41 13.71 21.57 -1.81
C LYS A 41 14.05 20.08 -1.64
N GLN A 42 15.13 19.77 -0.91
CA GLN A 42 15.52 18.39 -0.64
C GLN A 42 14.48 17.67 0.25
N ALA A 43 13.89 18.35 1.21
CA ALA A 43 12.83 17.77 2.05
C ALA A 43 11.62 17.36 1.20
N ILE A 44 11.20 18.22 0.27
CA ILE A 44 10.11 17.92 -0.67
C ILE A 44 10.48 16.75 -1.59
N GLU A 45 11.71 16.71 -2.10
CA GLU A 45 12.17 15.64 -2.99
C GLU A 45 12.16 14.27 -2.29
N ILE A 46 12.68 14.21 -1.07
CA ILE A 46 12.62 12.99 -0.23
C ILE A 46 11.16 12.58 0.04
N ALA A 47 10.30 13.54 0.39
CA ALA A 47 8.89 13.28 0.63
C ALA A 47 8.16 12.76 -0.62
N LEU A 48 8.48 13.25 -1.82
CA LEU A 48 7.87 12.77 -3.06
C LEU A 48 8.36 11.38 -3.48
N GLN A 49 9.54 10.95 -3.02
CA GLN A 49 10.07 9.62 -3.31
C GLN A 49 9.49 8.57 -2.34
N ASP A 50 9.55 8.83 -1.04
CA ASP A 50 9.35 7.80 -0.02
C ASP A 50 7.99 7.84 0.70
N ASN A 51 7.11 8.80 0.39
CA ASN A 51 5.84 8.92 1.12
C ASN A 51 4.86 7.77 0.83
N PRO A 52 4.41 7.02 1.86
CA PRO A 52 3.48 5.90 1.69
C PRO A 52 2.11 6.30 1.11
N SER A 53 1.61 7.50 1.43
CA SER A 53 0.31 7.97 0.92
C SER A 53 0.36 8.25 -0.58
N LEU A 54 1.52 8.70 -1.08
CA LEU A 54 1.75 8.91 -2.49
C LEU A 54 1.96 7.57 -3.23
N LEU A 55 2.61 6.60 -2.60
CA LEU A 55 2.74 5.25 -3.14
C LEU A 55 1.37 4.56 -3.29
N ALA A 56 0.50 4.68 -2.28
CA ALA A 56 -0.88 4.19 -2.35
C ALA A 56 -1.62 4.79 -3.54
N ALA A 57 -1.59 6.12 -3.69
CA ALA A 57 -2.23 6.80 -4.81
C ALA A 57 -1.68 6.39 -6.18
N ARG A 58 -0.39 6.03 -6.28
CA ARG A 58 0.19 5.48 -7.53
C ARG A 58 -0.39 4.10 -7.85
N HIS A 59 -0.54 3.24 -6.85
CA HIS A 59 -1.16 1.92 -7.04
C HIS A 59 -2.65 2.04 -7.37
N ASP A 60 -3.35 3.04 -6.85
CA ASP A 60 -4.74 3.31 -7.23
C ASP A 60 -4.86 3.70 -8.71
N LEU A 61 -3.98 4.61 -9.19
CA LEU A 61 -3.90 4.94 -10.61
C LEU A 61 -3.54 3.71 -11.46
N GLN A 62 -2.62 2.88 -10.99
CA GLN A 62 -2.25 1.65 -11.68
C GLN A 62 -3.45 0.70 -11.78
N ALA A 63 -4.19 0.48 -10.70
CA ALA A 63 -5.40 -0.32 -10.68
C ALA A 63 -6.47 0.22 -11.66
N ALA A 64 -6.65 1.55 -11.71
CA ALA A 64 -7.57 2.19 -12.63
C ALA A 64 -7.16 1.98 -14.11
N SER A 65 -5.86 2.09 -14.43
CA SER A 65 -5.37 1.83 -15.79
C SER A 65 -5.52 0.35 -16.20
N TRP A 66 -5.35 -0.60 -15.27
CA TRP A 66 -5.73 -2.00 -15.49
C TRP A 66 -7.23 -2.17 -15.74
N GLY A 67 -8.08 -1.37 -15.10
CA GLY A 67 -9.51 -1.31 -15.37
C GLY A 67 -9.85 -0.90 -16.80
N VAL A 68 -9.11 0.06 -17.37
CA VAL A 68 -9.23 0.43 -18.79
C VAL A 68 -8.84 -0.74 -19.68
N LYS A 69 -7.69 -1.36 -19.42
CA LYS A 69 -7.22 -2.52 -20.20
C LYS A 69 -8.22 -3.67 -20.14
N LYS A 70 -8.77 -3.98 -18.96
CA LYS A 70 -9.82 -4.99 -18.78
C LYS A 70 -11.05 -4.68 -19.64
N SER A 71 -11.48 -3.43 -19.67
CA SER A 71 -12.65 -3.01 -20.47
C SER A 71 -12.39 -3.21 -21.97
N TYR A 72 -11.16 -3.03 -22.44
CA TYR A 72 -10.78 -3.41 -23.81
C TYR A 72 -10.76 -4.93 -24.03
N LEU A 73 -10.29 -5.72 -23.05
CA LEU A 73 -10.33 -7.17 -23.14
C LEU A 73 -11.77 -7.71 -23.23
N ASP A 74 -12.73 -7.01 -22.64
CA ASP A 74 -14.15 -7.34 -22.78
C ASP A 74 -14.70 -7.13 -24.20
N LEU A 75 -13.97 -6.47 -25.10
CA LEU A 75 -14.30 -6.38 -26.52
C LEU A 75 -13.77 -7.56 -27.33
N LEU A 76 -12.83 -8.34 -26.78
CA LEU A 76 -12.21 -9.45 -27.47
C LEU A 76 -13.04 -10.74 -27.33
N PRO A 77 -12.84 -11.72 -28.24
CA PRO A 77 -13.37 -13.06 -28.05
C PRO A 77 -12.80 -13.67 -26.77
N LYS A 78 -13.68 -14.27 -25.97
CA LYS A 78 -13.30 -15.04 -24.79
C LYS A 78 -13.34 -16.52 -25.14
N VAL A 79 -12.33 -17.25 -24.71
CA VAL A 79 -12.22 -18.70 -24.92
C VAL A 79 -12.14 -19.35 -23.56
N ASP A 80 -13.14 -20.16 -23.24
CA ASP A 80 -13.22 -20.94 -22.02
C ASP A 80 -13.05 -22.41 -22.39
N VAL A 81 -12.21 -23.11 -21.64
CA VAL A 81 -11.91 -24.53 -21.86
C VAL A 81 -12.20 -25.25 -20.56
N ASP A 82 -13.20 -26.10 -20.60
CA ASP A 82 -13.64 -26.92 -19.48
C ASP A 82 -13.25 -28.37 -19.74
N PHE A 83 -12.64 -28.99 -18.73
CA PHE A 83 -12.36 -30.41 -18.72
C PHE A 83 -13.00 -31.01 -17.47
N ASP A 84 -13.83 -32.02 -17.65
CA ASP A 84 -14.52 -32.69 -16.57
C ASP A 84 -14.26 -34.19 -16.60
N TYR A 85 -14.20 -34.74 -15.39
CA TYR A 85 -14.15 -36.17 -15.17
C TYR A 85 -15.18 -36.53 -14.11
N THR A 86 -16.14 -37.36 -14.48
CA THR A 86 -17.23 -37.80 -13.61
C THR A 86 -17.21 -39.32 -13.51
N ARG A 87 -16.93 -39.82 -12.30
CA ARG A 87 -17.10 -41.23 -11.97
C ARG A 87 -18.47 -41.49 -11.36
N LEU A 88 -19.23 -42.41 -11.95
CA LEU A 88 -20.52 -42.86 -11.46
C LEU A 88 -20.35 -44.12 -10.62
N ASP A 89 -21.12 -44.25 -9.53
CA ASP A 89 -21.15 -45.48 -8.77
C ASP A 89 -21.86 -46.60 -9.54
N GLU A 90 -21.53 -47.85 -9.22
CA GLU A 90 -22.06 -49.04 -9.89
C GLU A 90 -23.60 -49.07 -9.89
N ALA A 91 -24.26 -48.65 -8.81
CA ALA A 91 -25.73 -48.66 -8.75
C ALA A 91 -26.33 -47.62 -9.70
N THR A 92 -25.69 -46.48 -9.91
CA THR A 92 -26.08 -45.46 -10.90
C THR A 92 -25.83 -45.93 -12.33
N VAL A 93 -24.67 -46.52 -12.61
CA VAL A 93 -24.36 -47.12 -13.93
C VAL A 93 -25.38 -48.20 -14.28
N ARG A 94 -25.70 -49.10 -13.33
CA ARG A 94 -26.70 -50.15 -13.51
C ARG A 94 -28.10 -49.60 -13.77
N ARG A 95 -28.54 -48.58 -13.03
CA ARG A 95 -29.85 -47.95 -13.24
C ARG A 95 -29.94 -47.26 -14.60
N ALA A 96 -28.89 -46.54 -15.01
CA ALA A 96 -28.84 -45.87 -16.30
C ALA A 96 -28.80 -46.86 -17.48
N ASN A 97 -28.18 -48.03 -17.29
CA ASN A 97 -28.04 -49.07 -18.32
C ASN A 97 -29.11 -50.18 -18.24
N VAL A 98 -30.20 -50.00 -17.50
CA VAL A 98 -31.21 -51.05 -17.25
C VAL A 98 -31.83 -51.61 -18.55
N PHE A 99 -31.87 -50.83 -19.62
CA PHE A 99 -32.39 -51.25 -20.91
C PHE A 99 -31.44 -52.13 -21.72
N VAL A 100 -30.13 -52.14 -21.41
CA VAL A 100 -29.13 -52.92 -22.17
C VAL A 100 -29.35 -54.43 -22.01
N PRO A 101 -29.48 -55.00 -20.79
CA PRO A 101 -29.76 -56.43 -20.64
C PRO A 101 -31.11 -56.84 -21.22
N VAL A 102 -32.16 -56.01 -21.04
CA VAL A 102 -33.50 -56.28 -21.56
C VAL A 102 -33.52 -56.28 -23.09
N GLY A 103 -32.87 -55.29 -23.72
CA GLY A 103 -32.74 -55.23 -25.17
C GLY A 103 -31.96 -56.42 -25.73
N ARG A 104 -30.87 -56.85 -25.07
CA ARG A 104 -30.11 -58.05 -25.48
C ARG A 104 -30.97 -59.31 -25.46
N GLU A 105 -31.80 -59.47 -24.43
CA GLU A 105 -32.65 -60.67 -24.31
C GLU A 105 -33.80 -60.66 -25.32
N LEU A 106 -34.39 -59.49 -25.62
CA LEU A 106 -35.41 -59.38 -26.67
C LEU A 106 -34.83 -59.66 -28.06
N ILE A 107 -33.67 -59.08 -28.42
CA ILE A 107 -33.05 -59.31 -29.73
C ILE A 107 -32.68 -60.79 -29.92
N ARG A 108 -32.19 -61.47 -28.87
CA ARG A 108 -31.93 -62.92 -28.91
C ARG A 108 -33.15 -63.75 -29.31
N GLN A 109 -34.35 -63.34 -28.92
CA GLN A 109 -35.59 -64.08 -29.19
C GLN A 109 -36.12 -63.86 -30.61
N PHE A 110 -35.91 -62.67 -31.19
CA PHE A 110 -36.50 -62.29 -32.48
C PHE A 110 -35.49 -62.19 -33.64
N ALA A 111 -34.19 -62.12 -33.35
CA ALA A 111 -33.11 -62.03 -34.33
C ALA A 111 -31.83 -62.69 -33.77
N PRO A 112 -31.79 -64.04 -33.68
CA PRO A 112 -30.73 -64.78 -32.99
C PRO A 112 -29.34 -64.62 -33.62
N ASP A 113 -29.26 -64.25 -34.90
CA ASP A 113 -28.01 -64.10 -35.65
C ASP A 113 -27.42 -62.67 -35.56
N GLN A 114 -28.05 -61.74 -34.84
CA GLN A 114 -27.52 -60.38 -34.67
C GLN A 114 -26.44 -60.28 -33.59
N ASP A 115 -25.45 -59.42 -33.84
CA ASP A 115 -24.39 -59.13 -32.88
C ASP A 115 -24.90 -58.29 -31.70
N LEU A 116 -25.07 -58.93 -30.55
CA LEU A 116 -25.58 -58.33 -29.32
C LEU A 116 -24.61 -57.32 -28.68
N ASN A 117 -23.38 -57.21 -29.19
CA ASN A 117 -22.39 -56.24 -28.74
C ASN A 117 -22.66 -54.82 -29.29
N ASP A 118 -23.56 -54.66 -30.26
CA ASP A 118 -23.90 -53.34 -30.82
C ASP A 118 -24.83 -52.51 -29.90
N ILE A 119 -25.40 -53.14 -28.85
CA ILE A 119 -26.19 -52.43 -27.85
C ILE A 119 -25.25 -51.66 -26.90
N ARG A 120 -25.10 -50.36 -27.16
CA ARG A 120 -24.28 -49.44 -26.37
C ARG A 120 -24.92 -49.13 -25.00
N PRO A 121 -24.13 -49.04 -23.92
CA PRO A 121 -24.62 -48.54 -22.64
C PRO A 121 -24.97 -47.05 -22.72
N GLY A 122 -26.00 -46.64 -21.96
CA GLY A 122 -26.43 -45.25 -21.80
C GLY A 122 -25.62 -44.46 -20.78
N ALA A 123 -24.82 -45.11 -19.93
CA ALA A 123 -23.85 -44.48 -19.05
C ALA A 123 -22.61 -45.35 -18.86
N TRP A 124 -21.44 -44.71 -18.72
CA TRP A 124 -20.19 -45.37 -18.34
C TRP A 124 -19.84 -45.07 -16.89
N GLU A 125 -19.05 -45.93 -16.26
CA GLU A 125 -18.54 -45.70 -14.90
C GLU A 125 -17.63 -44.47 -14.89
N ASP A 126 -16.72 -44.37 -15.85
CA ASP A 126 -15.83 -43.23 -16.03
C ASP A 126 -16.29 -42.41 -17.24
N ASN A 127 -16.63 -41.14 -17.00
CA ASN A 127 -17.04 -40.20 -18.04
C ASN A 127 -16.03 -39.07 -18.09
N TYR A 128 -15.54 -38.77 -19.28
CA TYR A 128 -14.61 -37.67 -19.54
C TYR A 128 -15.28 -36.71 -20.51
N GLY A 129 -15.35 -35.44 -20.13
CA GLY A 129 -15.88 -34.36 -20.96
C GLY A 129 -14.81 -33.30 -21.21
N THR A 130 -14.82 -32.75 -22.42
CA THR A 130 -14.00 -31.59 -22.77
C THR A 130 -14.85 -30.66 -23.61
N THR A 131 -15.04 -29.43 -23.13
CA THR A 131 -15.85 -28.41 -23.78
C THR A 131 -15.00 -27.17 -24.01
N ILE A 132 -15.04 -26.65 -25.24
CA ILE A 132 -14.39 -25.38 -25.59
C ILE A 132 -15.49 -24.42 -26.01
N THR A 133 -15.63 -23.33 -25.27
CA THR A 133 -16.64 -22.29 -25.52
C THR A 133 -15.96 -21.03 -25.98
N VAL A 134 -16.36 -20.49 -27.14
CA VAL A 134 -15.86 -19.21 -27.65
C VAL A 134 -17.01 -18.21 -27.71
N VAL A 135 -16.88 -17.10 -26.98
CA VAL A 135 -17.88 -16.03 -26.92
C VAL A 135 -17.31 -14.75 -27.49
N GLN A 136 -17.83 -14.29 -28.63
CA GLN A 136 -17.49 -13.01 -29.22
C GLN A 136 -18.71 -12.07 -29.27
N PRO A 137 -18.65 -10.91 -28.60
CA PRO A 137 -19.65 -9.88 -28.78
C PRO A 137 -19.54 -9.23 -30.17
N ILE A 138 -20.61 -9.25 -30.95
CA ILE A 138 -20.64 -8.52 -32.22
C ILE A 138 -21.15 -7.09 -31.99
N TYR A 139 -22.30 -6.95 -31.32
CA TYR A 139 -22.88 -5.65 -31.01
C TYR A 139 -23.82 -5.73 -29.80
N ASN A 140 -23.79 -4.72 -28.93
CA ASN A 140 -24.65 -4.63 -27.76
C ASN A 140 -25.19 -3.21 -27.51
N GLY A 141 -25.55 -2.48 -28.58
CA GLY A 141 -26.11 -1.13 -28.45
C GLY A 141 -25.09 -0.08 -27.99
N GLY A 142 -23.79 -0.34 -28.14
CA GLY A 142 -22.73 0.56 -27.69
C GLY A 142 -22.38 0.48 -26.20
N ALA A 143 -23.09 -0.34 -25.41
CA ALA A 143 -22.87 -0.43 -23.96
C ALA A 143 -21.43 -0.84 -23.58
N ARG A 144 -20.78 -1.70 -24.38
CA ARG A 144 -19.37 -2.07 -24.16
C ARG A 144 -18.41 -0.90 -24.41
N TRP A 145 -18.63 -0.12 -25.46
CA TRP A 145 -17.84 1.10 -25.72
C TRP A 145 -18.05 2.16 -24.63
N ALA A 146 -19.28 2.35 -24.18
CA ALA A 146 -19.58 3.22 -23.04
C ALA A 146 -18.84 2.76 -21.76
N SER A 147 -18.70 1.45 -21.55
CA SER A 147 -17.94 0.89 -20.43
C SER A 147 -16.44 1.22 -20.53
N VAL A 148 -15.85 1.19 -21.73
CA VAL A 148 -14.46 1.64 -21.96
C VAL A 148 -14.30 3.12 -21.66
N SER A 149 -15.21 3.96 -22.17
CA SER A 149 -15.18 5.41 -21.89
C SER A 149 -15.33 5.72 -20.40
N LEU A 150 -16.19 4.97 -19.69
CA LEU A 150 -16.32 5.08 -18.24
C LEU A 150 -15.02 4.71 -17.53
N ALA A 151 -14.38 3.60 -17.89
CA ALA A 151 -13.11 3.18 -17.29
C ALA A 151 -12.01 4.23 -17.52
N GLN A 152 -11.96 4.85 -18.70
CA GLN A 152 -11.02 5.94 -19.00
C GLN A 152 -11.28 7.17 -18.14
N ALA A 153 -12.55 7.54 -17.92
CA ALA A 153 -12.91 8.64 -17.02
C ALA A 153 -12.49 8.34 -15.57
N VAL A 154 -12.63 7.09 -15.12
CA VAL A 154 -12.16 6.63 -13.80
C VAL A 154 -10.63 6.70 -13.67
N GLU A 155 -9.88 6.27 -14.69
CA GLU A 155 -8.42 6.41 -14.73
C GLU A 155 -8.00 7.88 -14.67
N MET A 156 -8.69 8.74 -15.42
CA MET A 156 -8.43 10.18 -15.41
C MET A 156 -8.70 10.79 -14.03
N GLY A 157 -9.81 10.41 -13.39
CA GLY A 157 -10.09 10.81 -12.01
C GLY A 157 -8.99 10.39 -11.05
N SER A 158 -8.56 9.13 -11.12
CA SER A 158 -7.47 8.59 -10.30
C SER A 158 -6.14 9.32 -10.52
N ARG A 159 -5.89 9.77 -11.76
CA ARG A 159 -4.72 10.58 -12.12
C ARG A 159 -4.76 11.95 -11.47
N TYR A 160 -5.93 12.60 -11.43
CA TYR A 160 -6.10 13.87 -10.72
C TYR A 160 -5.96 13.70 -9.21
N SER A 161 -6.52 12.63 -8.62
CA SER A 161 -6.34 12.32 -7.20
C SER A 161 -4.86 12.08 -6.85
N LEU A 162 -4.09 11.41 -7.72
CA LEU A 162 -2.64 11.28 -7.53
C LEU A 162 -1.94 12.65 -7.53
N GLU A 163 -2.34 13.56 -8.41
CA GLU A 163 -1.75 14.90 -8.48
C GLU A 163 -2.11 15.75 -7.26
N GLU A 164 -3.37 15.70 -6.82
CA GLU A 164 -3.82 16.29 -5.55
C GLU A 164 -2.98 15.77 -4.38
N ARG A 165 -2.79 14.44 -4.30
CA ARG A 165 -2.00 13.83 -3.22
C ARG A 165 -0.54 14.29 -3.23
N LYS A 166 0.06 14.50 -4.41
CA LYS A 166 1.40 15.10 -4.49
C LYS A 166 1.40 16.51 -3.92
N GLN A 167 0.41 17.32 -4.25
CA GLN A 167 0.31 18.70 -3.75
C GLN A 167 0.13 18.75 -2.24
N ASP A 168 -0.69 17.86 -1.67
CA ASP A 168 -0.85 17.69 -0.23
C ASP A 168 0.48 17.36 0.44
N VAL A 169 1.21 16.36 -0.07
CA VAL A 169 2.51 15.95 0.46
C VAL A 169 3.51 17.11 0.41
N ILE A 170 3.53 17.88 -0.68
CA ILE A 170 4.37 19.08 -0.79
C ILE A 170 3.98 20.13 0.25
N LEU A 171 2.69 20.39 0.44
CA LEU A 171 2.17 21.36 1.39
C LEU A 171 2.51 20.96 2.84
N ASP A 172 2.26 19.70 3.19
CA ASP A 172 2.51 19.18 4.52
C ASP A 172 4.01 19.14 4.84
N THR A 173 4.84 18.80 3.85
CA THR A 173 6.31 18.88 3.99
C THR A 173 6.77 20.31 4.23
N LYS A 174 6.19 21.30 3.52
CA LYS A 174 6.50 22.72 3.75
C LYS A 174 6.09 23.16 5.16
N LYS A 175 4.89 22.81 5.62
CA LYS A 175 4.41 23.11 6.97
C LYS A 175 5.34 22.51 8.03
N ALA A 176 5.67 21.22 7.90
CA ALA A 176 6.57 20.52 8.81
C ALA A 176 7.96 21.19 8.85
N TYR A 177 8.54 21.52 7.69
CA TYR A 177 9.83 22.22 7.61
C TYR A 177 9.82 23.55 8.35
N PHE A 178 8.80 24.41 8.11
CA PHE A 178 8.71 25.70 8.78
C PHE A 178 8.39 25.58 10.27
N ASN A 179 7.65 24.56 10.68
CA ASN A 179 7.41 24.29 12.11
C ASN A 179 8.70 23.93 12.83
N VAL A 180 9.55 23.10 12.23
CA VAL A 180 10.89 22.78 12.78
C VAL A 180 11.75 24.03 12.83
N LEU A 181 11.78 24.84 11.78
CA LEU A 181 12.54 26.09 11.76
C LEU A 181 12.08 27.04 12.88
N LYS A 182 10.76 27.20 13.04
CA LYS A 182 10.17 28.02 14.10
C LYS A 182 10.54 27.49 15.48
N ALA A 183 10.47 26.19 15.70
CA ALA A 183 10.85 25.58 16.97
C ALA A 183 12.33 25.80 17.28
N GLN A 184 13.22 25.70 16.28
CA GLN A 184 14.65 25.97 16.45
C GLN A 184 14.93 27.42 16.85
N GLU A 185 14.29 28.40 16.19
CA GLU A 185 14.42 29.81 16.56
C GLU A 185 13.84 30.09 17.96
N MET A 186 12.73 29.43 18.33
CA MET A 186 12.17 29.55 19.67
C MET A 186 13.10 28.99 20.74
N VAL A 187 13.74 27.83 20.49
CA VAL A 187 14.77 27.29 21.39
C VAL A 187 15.97 28.23 21.49
N ALA A 188 16.40 28.85 20.39
CA ALA A 188 17.50 29.82 20.41
C ALA A 188 17.14 31.06 21.26
N LEU A 189 15.95 31.63 21.07
CA LEU A 189 15.43 32.74 21.87
C LEU A 189 15.33 32.40 23.36
N MET A 190 14.83 31.21 23.71
CA MET A 190 14.71 30.78 25.11
C MET A 190 16.09 30.60 25.76
N ARG A 191 17.09 30.10 25.01
CA ARG A 191 18.47 30.01 25.51
C ARG A 191 19.09 31.39 25.76
N GLU A 192 18.85 32.35 24.87
CA GLU A 192 19.31 33.72 25.04
C GLU A 192 18.64 34.42 26.23
N ALA A 193 17.32 34.24 26.39
CA ALA A 193 16.58 34.75 27.54
C ALA A 193 17.10 34.17 28.86
N LEU A 194 17.32 32.86 28.92
CA LEU A 194 17.87 32.16 30.09
C LEU A 194 19.29 32.64 30.42
N GLN A 195 20.13 32.84 29.41
CA GLN A 195 21.47 33.41 29.60
C GLN A 195 21.40 34.84 30.17
N SER A 196 20.51 35.68 29.63
CA SER A 196 20.28 37.04 30.16
C SER A 196 19.78 37.03 31.61
N THR A 197 18.84 36.14 31.96
CA THR A 197 18.37 35.96 33.34
C THR A 197 19.51 35.55 34.28
N ARG A 198 20.41 34.65 33.84
CA ARG A 198 21.60 34.25 34.62
C ARG A 198 22.54 35.43 34.87
N GLU A 199 22.80 36.26 33.87
CA GLU A 199 23.64 37.45 33.98
C GLU A 199 23.03 38.50 34.93
N HIS A 200 21.72 38.72 34.85
CA HIS A 200 20.99 39.59 35.79
C HIS A 200 21.04 39.09 37.23
N LEU A 201 20.87 37.78 37.44
CA LEU A 201 21.01 37.15 38.77
C LEU A 201 22.42 37.34 39.31
N GLU A 202 23.45 37.11 38.49
CA GLU A 202 24.85 37.29 38.90
C GLU A 202 25.14 38.75 39.30
N SER A 203 24.66 39.72 38.51
CA SER A 203 24.78 41.15 38.80
C SER A 203 24.07 41.53 40.11
N ALA A 204 22.84 41.04 40.32
CA ALA A 204 22.10 41.26 41.56
C ALA A 204 22.83 40.68 42.78
N ARG A 205 23.42 39.48 42.66
CA ARG A 205 24.26 38.87 43.71
C ARG A 205 25.50 39.70 44.04
N LYS A 206 26.17 40.28 43.03
CA LYS A 206 27.31 41.19 43.23
C LYS A 206 26.90 42.48 43.94
N MET A 207 25.79 43.09 43.54
CA MET A 207 25.27 44.32 44.17
C MET A 207 24.81 44.09 45.62
N LEU A 208 24.22 42.93 45.93
CA LEU A 208 23.89 42.55 47.31
C LEU A 208 25.14 42.47 48.19
N LYS A 209 26.23 41.85 47.70
CA LYS A 209 27.51 41.79 48.42
C LYS A 209 28.13 43.16 48.67
N ALA A 210 27.92 44.11 47.76
CA ALA A 210 28.34 45.50 47.90
C ALA A 210 27.36 46.36 48.72
N GLY A 211 26.26 45.80 49.24
CA GLY A 211 25.25 46.51 50.03
C GLY A 211 24.29 47.39 49.21
N MET A 212 24.29 47.31 47.88
CA MET A 212 23.52 48.17 46.98
C MET A 212 22.13 47.62 46.58
N ARG A 213 21.83 46.36 46.88
CA ARG A 213 20.54 45.68 46.55
C ARG A 213 20.06 44.85 47.73
N SER A 214 18.75 44.60 47.79
CA SER A 214 18.14 43.80 48.86
C SER A 214 18.20 42.30 48.58
N ARG A 215 18.11 41.45 49.62
CA ARG A 215 18.02 39.98 49.46
C ARG A 215 16.75 39.56 48.71
N ALA A 216 15.67 40.34 48.83
CA ALA A 216 14.43 40.14 48.09
C ALA A 216 14.62 40.32 46.57
N ASP A 217 15.48 41.24 46.14
CA ASP A 217 15.79 41.43 44.71
C ASP A 217 16.50 40.22 44.12
N VAL A 218 17.44 39.62 44.87
CA VAL A 218 18.13 38.39 44.44
C VAL A 218 17.15 37.23 44.32
N LEU A 219 16.30 37.03 45.33
CA LEU A 219 15.30 35.95 45.34
C LEU A 219 14.33 36.05 44.15
N ARG A 220 13.96 37.28 43.74
CA ARG A 220 13.13 37.52 42.55
C ARG A 220 13.80 37.00 41.28
N TRP A 221 15.10 37.20 41.12
CA TRP A 221 15.86 36.69 39.98
C TRP A 221 16.08 35.18 40.04
N GLU A 222 16.23 34.59 41.24
CA GLU A 222 16.31 33.14 41.41
C GLU A 222 15.00 32.43 41.03
N VAL A 223 13.86 32.98 41.44
CA VAL A 223 12.53 32.50 41.04
C VAL A 223 12.35 32.60 39.52
N LYS A 224 12.78 33.72 38.92
CA LYS A 224 12.72 33.90 37.47
C LYS A 224 13.60 32.88 36.73
N LEU A 225 14.84 32.66 37.19
CA LEU A 225 15.73 31.66 36.60
C LEU A 225 15.15 30.25 36.69
N ALA A 226 14.58 29.88 37.84
CA ALA A 226 13.92 28.59 38.00
C ALA A 226 12.71 28.41 37.06
N GLY A 227 11.99 29.51 36.78
CA GLY A 227 10.91 29.51 35.79
C GLY A 227 11.40 29.45 34.33
N ASP A 228 12.59 29.96 34.04
CA ASP A 228 13.19 29.89 32.69
C ASP A 228 13.88 28.53 32.43
N GLU A 229 14.30 27.81 33.48
CA GLU A 229 14.96 26.49 33.43
C GLU A 229 14.00 25.30 33.40
N GLY A 230 12.77 25.46 33.90
CA GLY A 230 11.72 24.42 33.95
C GLY A 230 10.81 24.40 32.74
#